data_AF-A0A7J7JE06-F1
#
_entry.id   AF-A0A7J7JE06-F1
#
_cell.length_a   1.000
_cell.length_b   1.000
_cell.length_c   1.000
_cell.angle_alpha   90.00
_cell.angle_beta   90.00
_cell.angle_gamma   90.00
#
_symmetry.space_group_name_H-M   'P 1'
#
loop_
_entity.id
_entity.type
_entity.pdbx_description
1 polymer ?
#
loop_
_entity_poly.entity_id
_entity_poly.type
_entity_poly.pdbx_seq_one_letter_code
_entity_poly.pdbx_strand_id
1 'polypeptide(L)'
;MACGDVVWKRGLLRKGYGICHGVAGNAYTFLSLYKLSKDKKHLHRACQFALWCCDYGRHGCRTPDRPYSLFEGMAGTAYFLYDILCPAASKFPAFEV
;
A
#
# COMPACT_ATOMS: atom_id res chain seq x y z
N MET A 1 -16.20 7.66 1.19
CA MET A 1 -15.51 6.91 0.11
C MET A 1 -14.66 7.79 -0.83
N ALA A 2 -14.91 9.10 -0.93
CA ALA A 2 -14.17 10.00 -1.82
C ALA A 2 -12.63 9.91 -1.72
N CYS A 3 -12.07 9.75 -0.50
CA CYS A 3 -10.62 9.57 -0.31
C CYS A 3 -10.07 8.37 -1.08
N GLY A 4 -10.81 7.25 -1.13
CA GLY A 4 -10.40 6.07 -1.88
C GLY A 4 -10.32 6.34 -3.39
N ASP A 5 -11.17 7.19 -3.95
CA ASP A 5 -11.10 7.56 -5.36
C ASP A 5 -9.92 8.51 -5.66
N VAL A 6 -9.57 9.38 -4.71
CA VAL A 6 -8.35 10.21 -4.82
C VAL A 6 -7.11 9.33 -4.77
N VAL A 7 -7.02 8.41 -3.80
CA VAL A 7 -5.91 7.46 -3.69
C VAL A 7 -5.83 6.59 -4.94
N TRP A 8 -6.96 6.17 -5.51
CA TRP A 8 -6.96 5.40 -6.76
C TRP A 8 -6.35 6.17 -7.93
N LYS A 9 -6.70 7.45 -8.08
CA LYS A 9 -6.23 8.29 -9.19
C LYS A 9 -4.80 8.80 -9.02
N ARG A 10 -4.31 8.94 -7.77
CA ARG A 10 -3.07 9.68 -7.46
C ARG A 10 -2.13 8.96 -6.49
N GLY A 11 -2.47 7.76 -6.03
CA GLY A 11 -1.74 7.04 -4.99
C GLY A 11 -0.51 6.25 -5.45
N LEU A 12 -0.30 6.12 -6.77
CA LEU A 12 0.95 5.60 -7.33
C LEU A 12 2.03 6.69 -7.31
N LEU A 13 2.75 6.78 -6.19
CA LEU A 13 3.70 7.84 -5.93
C LEU A 13 5.06 7.56 -6.61
N ARG A 14 5.59 8.56 -7.34
CA ARG A 14 7.00 8.54 -7.81
C ARG A 14 8.02 8.65 -6.68
N LYS A 15 7.57 8.97 -5.46
CA LYS A 15 8.43 9.10 -4.28
C LYS A 15 9.03 7.76 -3.87
N GLY A 16 8.27 6.67 -3.95
CA GLY A 16 8.71 5.35 -3.51
C GLY A 16 7.56 4.43 -3.11
N TYR A 17 7.92 3.25 -2.65
CA TYR A 17 6.99 2.14 -2.39
C TYR A 17 6.63 1.97 -0.91
N GLY A 18 7.33 2.64 0.01
CA GLY A 18 7.20 2.47 1.45
C GLY A 18 5.81 2.77 2.04
N ILE A 19 5.70 2.64 3.37
CA ILE A 19 4.42 2.73 4.09
C ILE A 19 4.06 4.15 4.51
N CYS A 20 5.00 4.98 4.95
CA CYS A 20 4.68 6.31 5.49
C CYS A 20 4.11 7.26 4.42
N HIS A 21 4.65 7.19 3.21
CA HIS A 21 4.31 8.08 2.10
C HIS A 21 4.70 7.46 0.75
N GLY A 22 4.36 6.18 0.59
CA GLY A 22 4.60 5.40 -0.62
C GLY A 22 3.39 4.57 -1.02
N VAL A 23 3.56 3.79 -2.09
CA VAL A 23 2.47 3.03 -2.71
C VAL A 23 1.90 1.98 -1.76
N ALA A 24 2.73 1.24 -1.02
CA ALA A 24 2.27 0.22 -0.07
C ALA A 24 1.39 0.83 1.03
N GLY A 25 1.80 1.99 1.58
CA GLY A 25 1.01 2.72 2.57
C GLY A 25 -0.35 3.16 2.03
N ASN A 26 -0.37 3.71 0.81
CA ASN A 26 -1.61 4.12 0.17
C ASN A 26 -2.58 2.94 -0.06
N ALA A 27 -2.06 1.76 -0.35
CA ALA A 27 -2.87 0.56 -0.58
C ALA A 27 -3.69 0.14 0.63
N TYR A 28 -3.21 0.40 1.86
CA TYR A 28 -3.97 0.16 3.08
C TYR A 28 -5.30 0.92 3.13
N THR A 29 -5.40 2.08 2.46
CA THR A 29 -6.70 2.78 2.31
C THR A 29 -7.76 1.84 1.71
N PHE A 30 -7.38 1.04 0.72
CA PHE A 30 -8.30 0.11 0.07
C PHE A 30 -8.57 -1.13 0.92
N LEU A 31 -7.58 -1.61 1.67
CA LEU A 31 -7.79 -2.70 2.62
C LEU A 31 -8.77 -2.29 3.72
N SER A 32 -8.65 -1.09 4.29
CA SER A 32 -9.59 -0.57 5.30
C SER A 32 -11.00 -0.37 4.71
N LEU A 33 -11.11 0.17 3.49
CA LEU A 33 -12.39 0.29 2.80
C LEU A 33 -13.03 -1.07 2.50
N TYR A 34 -12.24 -2.07 2.08
CA TYR A 34 -12.72 -3.43 1.86
C TYR A 34 -13.19 -4.08 3.16
N LYS A 35 -12.41 -3.95 4.26
CA LYS A 35 -12.78 -4.48 5.58
C LYS A 35 -14.14 -3.95 6.04
N LEU A 36 -14.40 -2.65 5.83
CA LEU A 36 -15.65 -1.99 6.22
C LEU A 36 -16.82 -2.31 5.29
N SER A 37 -16.64 -2.15 3.98
CA SER A 37 -17.74 -2.22 3.01
C SER A 37 -18.01 -3.61 2.45
N LYS A 38 -17.02 -4.51 2.50
CA LYS A 38 -16.97 -5.79 1.78
C LYS A 38 -17.09 -5.68 0.26
N ASP A 39 -16.98 -4.47 -0.31
CA ASP A 39 -16.99 -4.27 -1.76
C ASP A 39 -15.66 -4.73 -2.38
N LYS A 40 -15.74 -5.76 -3.22
CA LYS A 40 -14.60 -6.35 -3.94
C LYS A 40 -13.86 -5.34 -4.83
N LYS A 41 -14.49 -4.22 -5.22
CA LYS A 41 -13.81 -3.11 -5.91
C LYS A 41 -12.60 -2.63 -5.12
N HIS A 42 -12.71 -2.50 -3.80
CA HIS A 42 -11.61 -2.05 -2.97
C HIS A 42 -10.50 -3.09 -2.85
N LEU A 43 -10.86 -4.37 -2.70
CA LEU A 43 -9.87 -5.45 -2.72
C LEU A 43 -9.10 -5.46 -4.05
N HIS A 44 -9.80 -5.34 -5.18
CA HIS A 44 -9.16 -5.25 -6.49
C HIS A 44 -8.17 -4.08 -6.57
N ARG A 45 -8.55 -2.88 -6.08
CA ARG A 45 -7.64 -1.72 -6.03
C ARG A 45 -6.39 -1.98 -5.18
N ALA A 46 -6.53 -2.65 -4.03
CA ALA A 46 -5.39 -3.06 -3.21
C ALA A 46 -4.45 -4.01 -3.97
N CYS A 47 -5.01 -5.01 -4.67
CA CYS A 47 -4.23 -5.94 -5.50
C CYS A 47 -3.48 -5.22 -6.63
N GLN A 48 -4.08 -4.24 -7.30
CA GLN A 48 -3.40 -3.46 -8.33
C GLN A 48 -2.20 -2.68 -7.76
N PHE A 49 -2.31 -2.17 -6.53
CA PHE A 49 -1.18 -1.52 -5.85
C PHE A 49 -0.11 -2.54 -5.43
N ALA A 50 -0.49 -3.75 -5.02
CA ALA A 50 0.44 -4.83 -4.75
C ALA A 50 1.21 -5.27 -6.00
N LEU A 51 0.53 -5.41 -7.13
CA LEU A 51 1.18 -5.69 -8.42
C LEU A 51 2.21 -4.62 -8.79
N TRP A 52 1.87 -3.34 -8.60
CA TRP A 52 2.82 -2.25 -8.79
C TRP A 52 4.06 -2.38 -7.89
N CYS A 53 3.86 -2.79 -6.63
CA CYS A 53 4.93 -3.06 -5.67
C CYS A 53 5.76 -4.30 -6.02
N CYS A 54 5.21 -5.31 -6.71
CA CYS A 54 5.98 -6.46 -7.21
C CYS A 54 7.02 -6.07 -8.26
N ASP A 55 6.78 -4.99 -9.01
CA ASP A 55 7.74 -4.37 -9.92
C ASP A 55 8.68 -3.36 -9.19
N TYR A 56 9.02 -3.65 -7.94
CA TYR A 56 9.86 -2.78 -7.10
C TYR A 56 11.15 -2.37 -7.84
N GLY A 57 11.41 -1.06 -7.85
CA GLY A 57 12.62 -0.49 -8.48
C GLY A 57 12.52 -0.30 -10.00
N ARG A 58 11.46 -0.76 -10.67
CA ARG A 58 11.29 -0.63 -12.13
C ARG A 58 10.64 0.68 -12.59
N HIS A 59 10.09 1.46 -11.66
CA HIS A 59 9.33 2.68 -11.98
C HIS A 59 10.12 4.00 -11.86
N GLY A 60 11.45 3.94 -11.69
CA GLY A 60 12.30 5.13 -11.56
C GLY A 60 12.04 5.97 -10.29
N CYS A 61 11.53 5.35 -9.23
CA CYS A 61 11.34 6.00 -7.94
C CYS A 61 12.69 6.31 -7.27
N ARG A 62 12.70 7.31 -6.40
CA ARG A 62 13.88 7.65 -5.59
C ARG A 62 14.18 6.53 -4.57
N THR A 63 15.46 6.35 -4.26
CA THR A 63 15.88 5.54 -3.11
C THR A 63 15.51 6.29 -1.81
N PRO A 64 14.82 5.65 -0.85
CA PRO A 64 14.52 6.27 0.44
C PRO A 64 15.78 6.50 1.29
N ASP A 65 15.71 7.41 2.27
CA ASP A 65 16.84 7.71 3.17
C ASP A 65 17.26 6.48 3.99
N ARG A 66 16.30 5.67 4.42
CA ARG A 66 16.53 4.35 5.04
C ARG A 66 15.91 3.23 4.19
N PRO A 67 16.63 2.72 3.16
CA PRO A 67 16.08 1.84 2.11
C PRO A 67 15.44 0.54 2.62
N TYR A 68 15.81 0.08 3.81
CA TYR A 68 15.35 -1.19 4.38
C TYR A 68 14.47 -1.02 5.62
N SER A 69 14.13 0.22 6.01
CA SER A 69 13.29 0.47 7.18
C SER A 69 11.82 0.12 6.94
N LEU A 70 11.05 -0.03 8.02
CA LEU A 70 9.61 -0.33 7.96
C LEU A 70 8.81 0.80 7.29
N PHE A 71 9.08 2.06 7.63
CA PHE A 71 8.22 3.16 7.19
C PHE A 71 8.62 3.77 5.84
N GLU A 72 9.90 3.76 5.49
CA GLU A 72 10.37 4.37 4.25
C GLU A 72 10.73 3.33 3.19
N GLY A 73 11.18 2.16 3.63
CA GLY A 73 11.92 1.21 2.82
C GLY A 73 11.19 -0.09 2.48
N MET A 74 12.01 -1.05 2.09
CA MET A 74 11.60 -2.36 1.59
C MET A 74 10.84 -3.18 2.64
N ALA A 75 11.19 -3.07 3.92
CA ALA A 75 10.50 -3.82 4.97
C ALA A 75 9.00 -3.46 5.04
N GLY A 76 8.64 -2.19 4.82
CA GLY A 76 7.24 -1.78 4.72
C GLY A 76 6.53 -2.35 3.49
N THR A 77 7.21 -2.36 2.35
CA THR A 77 6.63 -2.95 1.14
C THR A 77 6.41 -4.45 1.30
N ALA A 78 7.39 -5.17 1.86
CA ALA A 78 7.27 -6.59 2.18
C ALA A 78 6.16 -6.87 3.20
N TYR A 79 6.04 -6.04 4.24
CA TYR A 79 4.96 -6.15 5.23
C TYR A 79 3.59 -6.06 4.55
N PHE A 80 3.35 -5.05 3.71
CA PHE A 80 2.10 -4.92 2.96
C PHE A 80 1.82 -6.11 2.04
N LEU A 81 2.84 -6.59 1.31
CA LEU A 81 2.69 -7.74 0.40
C LEU A 81 2.35 -9.05 1.13
N TYR A 82 2.86 -9.21 2.36
CA TYR A 82 2.45 -10.32 3.22
C TYR A 82 1.02 -10.13 3.73
N ASP A 83 0.69 -8.91 4.19
CA ASP A 83 -0.57 -8.63 4.86
C ASP A 83 -1.80 -8.70 3.92
N ILE A 84 -1.61 -8.36 2.63
CA ILE A 84 -2.67 -8.51 1.61
C ILE A 84 -3.04 -9.98 1.34
N LEU A 85 -2.24 -10.96 1.75
CA LEU A 85 -2.61 -12.38 1.65
C LEU A 85 -3.83 -12.72 2.50
N CYS A 86 -4.07 -11.97 3.58
CA CYS A 86 -5.28 -12.09 4.41
C CYS A 86 -5.95 -10.72 4.60
N PRO A 87 -6.65 -10.19 3.58
CA PRO A 87 -7.17 -8.81 3.60
C PRO A 87 -8.10 -8.51 4.78
N ALA A 88 -8.84 -9.51 5.26
CA ALA A 88 -9.74 -9.36 6.39
C ALA A 88 -9.00 -9.14 7.73
N ALA A 89 -7.79 -9.68 7.86
CA ALA A 89 -6.93 -9.53 9.04
C ALA A 89 -5.90 -8.40 8.91
N SER A 90 -5.75 -7.82 7.71
CA SER A 90 -4.75 -6.79 7.44
C SER A 90 -4.84 -5.58 8.36
N LYS A 91 -3.70 -5.01 8.74
CA LYS A 91 -3.61 -3.81 9.59
C LYS A 91 -2.44 -2.93 9.18
N PHE A 92 -2.69 -1.64 9.01
CA PHE A 92 -1.60 -0.68 8.83
C PHE A 92 -0.66 -0.73 10.06
N PRO A 93 0.64 -1.04 9.87
CA PRO A 93 1.51 -1.33 11.00
C PRO A 93 1.71 -0.10 11.90
N ALA A 94 1.66 -0.34 13.21
CA ALA A 94 1.79 0.67 14.26
C ALA A 94 0.74 1.81 14.20
N PHE A 95 -0.41 1.58 13.57
CA PHE A 95 -1.51 2.55 13.54
C PHE A 95 -2.89 1.91 13.71
N GLU A 96 -3.26 0.93 12.87
CA GLU A 96 -4.56 0.26 12.99
C GLU A 96 -4.55 -0.77 14.13
N VAL A 97 -5.62 -0.77 14.95
CA VAL A 97 -5.82 -1.64 16.12
C VAL A 97 -6.83 -2.74 15.81
#